data_AF-A0A250AZ04-F1
#
_entry.id   AF-A0A250AZ04-F1
#
_cell.length_a   1.000
_cell.length_b   1.000
_cell.length_c   1.000
_cell.angle_alpha   90.00
_cell.angle_beta   90.00
_cell.angle_gamma   90.00
#
_symmetry.space_group_name_H-M   'P 1'
#
loop_
_entity.id
_entity.type
_entity.pdbx_description
1 polymer ?
#
loop_
_entity_poly.entity_id
_entity_poly.type
_entity_poly.pdbx_seq_one_letter_code
_entity_poly.pdbx_strand_id
1 'polypeptide(L)'
;MHSSDNEITAKTLDTLMQDTWLLALAIRNKQPVTVDDALYQRCFDMIQQVQDQLAAAGAPEYLIEEIKFAHSVFLDEAVMTQPDTDVSTWWRRTPLQGHFLGHIHGGEHFYEHIKKLLREPVPSEARASCYYRMLRFGYAGKYRTEGDDERLSLMRQLKTLLPEHSAPLNTPVLIRRSRHKTPFWQRWPWLICSGVFIAIVIATIIINGHLHYLVGKWCIPG
;
A
#
# COMPACT_ATOMS: atom_id res chain seq x y z
N MET A 1 14.97 -2.69 -34.89
CA MET A 1 13.90 -1.98 -34.17
C MET A 1 13.95 -2.50 -32.74
N HIS A 2 14.71 -1.82 -31.88
CA HIS A 2 14.94 -2.23 -30.49
C HIS A 2 13.69 -1.86 -29.70
N SER A 3 12.98 -2.86 -29.16
CA SER A 3 12.01 -2.65 -28.11
C SER A 3 12.77 -2.01 -26.96
N SER A 4 12.50 -0.75 -26.66
CA SER A 4 12.92 -0.15 -25.39
C SER A 4 12.13 -0.88 -24.31
N ASP A 5 12.72 -1.94 -23.76
CA ASP A 5 12.16 -2.71 -22.67
C ASP A 5 11.67 -1.76 -21.58
N ASN A 6 10.47 -2.03 -21.05
CA ASN A 6 9.83 -1.26 -19.97
C ASN A 6 10.64 -1.40 -18.68
N GLU A 7 11.84 -0.82 -18.64
CA GLU A 7 12.66 -0.79 -17.45
C GLU A 7 12.06 0.21 -16.48
N ILE A 8 11.56 -0.30 -15.34
CA ILE A 8 11.05 0.54 -14.27
C ILE A 8 12.23 1.35 -13.72
N THR A 9 12.17 2.66 -13.91
CA THR A 9 13.20 3.58 -13.39
C THR A 9 13.00 3.86 -11.90
N ALA A 10 14.07 4.28 -11.21
CA ALA A 10 14.01 4.71 -9.82
C ALA A 10 12.96 5.82 -9.59
N LYS A 11 12.86 6.79 -10.50
CA LYS A 11 11.88 7.88 -10.42
C LYS A 11 10.43 7.38 -10.53
N THR A 12 10.18 6.41 -11.42
CA THR A 12 8.86 5.79 -11.54
C THR A 12 8.49 5.11 -10.23
N LEU A 13 9.38 4.25 -9.71
CA LEU A 13 9.13 3.55 -8.45
C LEU A 13 8.93 4.51 -7.27
N ASP A 14 9.70 5.60 -7.21
CA ASP A 14 9.55 6.62 -6.16
C ASP A 14 8.19 7.32 -6.21
N THR A 15 7.66 7.51 -7.42
CA THR A 15 6.32 8.08 -7.61
C THR A 15 5.24 7.12 -7.13
N LEU A 16 5.40 5.82 -7.40
CA LEU A 16 4.47 4.78 -6.94
C LEU A 16 4.48 4.64 -5.41
N MET A 17 5.67 4.72 -4.81
CA MET A 17 5.89 4.58 -3.36
C MET A 17 5.72 5.90 -2.58
N GLN A 18 5.29 6.99 -3.22
CA GLN A 18 5.26 8.32 -2.62
C GLN A 18 4.45 8.37 -1.31
N ASP A 19 3.26 7.76 -1.28
CA ASP A 19 2.42 7.74 -0.09
C ASP A 19 3.07 6.95 1.06
N THR A 20 3.81 5.89 0.73
CA THR A 20 4.61 5.08 1.68
C THR A 20 5.71 5.91 2.29
N TRP A 21 6.44 6.68 1.47
CA TRP A 21 7.50 7.58 1.94
C TRP A 21 6.95 8.67 2.87
N LEU A 22 5.81 9.27 2.52
CA LEU A 22 5.17 10.28 3.34
C LEU A 22 4.68 9.72 4.69
N LEU A 23 4.10 8.52 4.68
CA LEU A 23 3.67 7.85 5.91
C LEU A 23 4.87 7.54 6.81
N ALA A 24 5.93 6.94 6.26
CA ALA A 24 7.13 6.62 7.04
C ALA A 24 7.77 7.88 7.65
N LEU A 25 7.83 8.98 6.91
CA LEU A 25 8.31 10.27 7.43
C LEU A 25 7.42 10.83 8.54
N ALA A 26 6.09 10.74 8.40
CA ALA A 26 5.16 11.19 9.45
C ALA A 26 5.36 10.38 10.75
N ILE A 27 5.46 9.06 10.63
CA ILE A 27 5.75 8.13 11.72
C ILE A 27 7.09 8.48 12.39
N ARG A 28 8.15 8.67 11.61
CA ARG A 28 9.50 8.97 12.12
C ARG A 28 9.58 10.32 12.82
N ASN A 29 8.87 11.32 12.32
CA ASN A 29 8.80 12.65 12.92
C ASN A 29 7.82 12.73 14.09
N LYS A 30 7.40 11.59 14.65
CA LYS A 30 6.49 11.46 15.80
C LYS A 30 5.20 12.26 15.62
N GLN A 31 4.72 12.39 14.38
CA GLN A 31 3.40 12.93 14.14
C GLN A 31 2.37 11.98 14.78
N PRO A 32 1.25 12.49 15.30
CA PRO A 32 0.20 11.65 15.85
C PRO A 32 -0.41 10.82 14.72
N VAL A 33 0.05 9.57 14.60
CA VAL A 33 -0.51 8.56 13.72
C VAL A 33 -1.17 7.53 14.61
N THR A 34 -2.49 7.47 14.57
CA THR A 34 -3.26 6.46 15.29
C THR A 34 -3.07 5.11 14.58
N VAL A 35 -2.62 4.10 15.32
CA VAL A 35 -2.52 2.73 14.79
C VAL A 35 -3.83 2.02 15.03
N ASP A 36 -4.68 2.04 14.01
CA ASP A 36 -5.99 1.43 14.02
C ASP A 36 -6.21 0.54 12.78
N ASP A 37 -7.42 0.00 12.67
CA ASP A 37 -7.82 -0.85 11.54
C ASP A 37 -7.81 -0.06 10.22
N ALA A 38 -8.05 1.24 10.26
CA ALA A 38 -8.02 2.10 9.08
C ALA A 38 -6.59 2.28 8.56
N LEU A 39 -5.61 2.43 9.45
CA LEU A 39 -4.19 2.44 9.07
C LEU A 39 -3.78 1.08 8.48
N TYR A 40 -4.25 -0.03 9.06
CA TYR A 40 -3.95 -1.38 8.54
C TYR A 40 -4.44 -1.51 7.11
N GLN A 41 -5.72 -1.21 6.90
CA GLN A 41 -6.32 -1.30 5.58
C GLN A 41 -5.64 -0.35 4.59
N ARG A 42 -5.27 0.86 5.01
CA ARG A 42 -4.55 1.81 4.16
C ARG A 42 -3.19 1.25 3.72
N CYS A 43 -2.40 0.70 4.63
CA CYS A 43 -1.10 0.12 4.29
C CYS A 43 -1.25 -1.12 3.38
N PHE A 44 -2.26 -1.93 3.63
CA PHE A 44 -2.62 -3.06 2.78
C PHE A 44 -2.95 -2.61 1.35
N ASP A 45 -3.84 -1.63 1.20
CA ASP A 45 -4.26 -1.09 -0.09
C ASP A 45 -3.08 -0.43 -0.82
N MET A 46 -2.18 0.25 -0.10
CA MET A 46 -0.96 0.82 -0.67
C MET A 46 -0.04 -0.25 -1.28
N ILE A 47 0.12 -1.40 -0.62
CA ILE A 47 0.93 -2.51 -1.13
C ILE A 47 0.29 -3.11 -2.38
N GLN A 48 -1.03 -3.31 -2.41
CA GLN A 48 -1.73 -3.80 -3.59
C GLN A 48 -1.66 -2.81 -4.75
N GLN A 49 -1.92 -1.53 -4.48
CA GLN A 49 -1.90 -0.49 -5.51
C GLN A 49 -0.52 -0.39 -6.19
N VAL A 50 0.57 -0.48 -5.43
CA VAL A 50 1.93 -0.46 -6.01
C VAL A 50 2.17 -1.68 -6.90
N GLN A 51 1.73 -2.87 -6.50
CA GLN A 51 1.84 -4.07 -7.32
C GLN A 51 1.05 -3.95 -8.63
N ASP A 52 -0.21 -3.52 -8.55
CA ASP A 52 -1.08 -3.33 -9.73
C ASP A 52 -0.47 -2.31 -10.69
N GLN A 53 0.09 -1.21 -10.16
CA GLN A 53 0.70 -0.16 -10.96
C GLN A 53 2.04 -0.60 -11.59
N LEU A 54 2.83 -1.42 -10.90
CA LEU A 54 4.02 -2.03 -11.47
C LEU A 54 3.66 -3.02 -12.59
N ALA A 55 2.66 -3.88 -12.36
CA ALA A 55 2.16 -4.81 -13.37
C ALA A 55 1.63 -4.08 -14.61
N ALA A 56 0.82 -3.03 -14.41
CA ALA A 56 0.31 -2.19 -15.49
C ALA A 56 1.41 -1.43 -16.24
N ALA A 57 2.52 -1.11 -15.59
CA ALA A 57 3.71 -0.53 -16.21
C ALA A 57 4.59 -1.57 -16.93
N GLY A 58 4.20 -2.85 -16.95
CA GLY A 58 4.95 -3.94 -17.58
C GLY A 58 6.20 -4.34 -16.80
N ALA A 59 6.24 -4.11 -15.49
CA ALA A 59 7.32 -4.57 -14.64
C ALA A 59 7.40 -6.12 -14.68
N PRO A 60 8.62 -6.69 -14.69
CA PRO A 60 8.77 -8.13 -14.60
C PRO A 60 8.33 -8.65 -13.23
N GLU A 61 7.79 -9.87 -13.20
CA GLU A 61 7.24 -10.49 -11.99
C GLU A 61 8.21 -10.48 -10.80
N TYR A 62 9.50 -10.78 -11.05
CA TYR A 62 10.51 -10.78 -9.99
C TYR A 62 10.64 -9.40 -9.31
N LEU A 63 10.43 -8.30 -10.04
CA LEU A 63 10.50 -6.96 -9.48
C LEU A 63 9.24 -6.65 -8.67
N ILE A 64 8.06 -7.07 -9.15
CA ILE A 64 6.80 -6.91 -8.43
C ILE A 64 6.88 -7.62 -7.07
N GLU A 65 7.35 -8.87 -7.07
CA GLU A 65 7.54 -9.67 -5.86
C GLU A 65 8.59 -9.05 -4.92
N GLU A 66 9.72 -8.57 -5.45
CA GLU A 66 10.76 -7.91 -4.66
C GLU A 66 10.24 -6.64 -3.98
N ILE A 67 9.47 -5.82 -4.70
CA ILE A 67 8.88 -4.59 -4.14
C ILE A 67 7.78 -4.92 -3.14
N LYS A 68 6.93 -5.94 -3.40
CA LYS A 68 5.93 -6.43 -2.44
C LYS A 68 6.59 -6.87 -1.13
N PHE A 69 7.67 -7.64 -1.23
CA PHE A 69 8.50 -8.04 -0.09
C PHE A 69 9.00 -6.81 0.68
N ALA A 70 9.76 -5.93 0.02
CA ALA A 70 10.40 -4.81 0.67
C ALA A 70 9.37 -3.84 1.30
N HIS A 71 8.25 -3.61 0.62
CA HIS A 71 7.18 -2.71 1.06
C HIS A 71 6.46 -3.25 2.31
N SER A 72 6.12 -4.54 2.32
CA SER A 72 5.47 -5.18 3.47
C SER A 72 6.33 -5.12 4.72
N VAL A 73 7.61 -5.48 4.57
CA VAL A 73 8.59 -5.50 5.66
C VAL A 73 8.86 -4.09 6.19
N PHE A 74 8.98 -3.10 5.31
CA PHE A 74 9.22 -1.72 5.68
C PHE A 74 8.05 -1.10 6.46
N LEU A 75 6.82 -1.30 6.00
CA LEU A 75 5.63 -0.75 6.66
C LEU A 75 5.36 -1.39 8.01
N ASP A 76 5.54 -2.71 8.12
CA ASP A 76 5.43 -3.40 9.41
C ASP A 76 6.41 -2.82 10.43
N GLU A 77 7.69 -2.66 10.05
CA GLU A 77 8.65 -2.06 10.96
C GLU A 77 8.28 -0.61 11.30
N ALA A 78 7.91 0.20 10.31
CA ALA A 78 7.58 1.60 10.56
C ALA A 78 6.45 1.75 11.61
N VAL A 79 5.37 0.98 11.46
CA VAL A 79 4.21 1.03 12.36
C VAL A 79 4.52 0.40 13.73
N MET A 80 5.06 -0.82 13.75
CA MET A 80 5.23 -1.59 14.99
C MET A 80 6.30 -1.02 15.91
N THR A 81 7.05 -0.02 15.46
CA THR A 81 8.21 0.51 16.17
C THR A 81 8.03 1.94 16.65
N GLN A 82 6.79 2.42 16.55
CA GLN A 82 6.36 3.64 17.19
C GLN A 82 6.35 3.46 18.72
N PRO A 83 6.93 4.41 19.47
CA PRO A 83 6.87 4.37 20.93
C PRO A 83 5.44 4.59 21.42
N ASP A 84 5.14 4.04 22.60
CA ASP A 84 3.88 4.29 23.35
C ASP A 84 2.60 4.06 22.53
N THR A 85 2.67 3.18 21.53
CA THR A 85 1.58 2.94 20.58
C THR A 85 0.98 1.57 20.80
N ASP A 86 -0.33 1.52 21.06
CA ASP A 86 -1.06 0.27 21.05
C ASP A 86 -1.25 -0.18 19.59
N VAL A 87 -0.49 -1.18 19.18
CA VAL A 87 -0.56 -1.72 17.83
C VAL A 87 -1.93 -2.36 17.61
N SER A 88 -2.59 -2.13 16.46
CA SER A 88 -3.93 -2.68 16.23
C SER A 88 -3.99 -4.22 16.40
N THR A 89 -5.13 -4.76 16.83
CA THR A 89 -5.31 -6.22 17.03
C THR A 89 -5.02 -7.00 15.74
N TRP A 90 -5.30 -6.42 14.57
CA TRP A 90 -4.96 -7.02 13.28
C TRP A 90 -3.45 -7.11 13.04
N TRP A 91 -2.68 -6.04 13.28
CA TRP A 91 -1.21 -6.11 13.14
C TRP A 91 -0.59 -7.13 14.08
N ARG A 92 -1.10 -7.22 15.32
CA ARG A 92 -0.66 -8.24 16.28
C ARG A 92 -0.98 -9.66 15.83
N ARG A 93 -2.15 -9.86 15.20
CA ARG A 93 -2.60 -11.18 14.75
C ARG A 93 -1.90 -11.60 13.46
N THR A 94 -1.83 -10.70 12.49
CA THR A 94 -1.28 -10.96 11.15
C THR A 94 -0.70 -9.66 10.59
N PRO A 95 0.61 -9.42 10.78
CA PRO A 95 1.30 -8.27 10.18
C PRO A 95 1.29 -8.39 8.64
N LEU A 96 1.61 -7.31 7.93
CA LEU A 96 1.53 -7.26 6.47
C LEU A 96 2.43 -8.32 5.82
N GLN A 97 3.63 -8.54 6.35
CA GLN A 97 4.52 -9.61 5.89
C GLN A 97 3.91 -11.00 6.08
N GLY A 98 3.17 -11.23 7.18
CA GLY A 98 2.45 -12.48 7.40
C GLY A 98 1.35 -12.69 6.37
N HIS A 99 0.67 -11.62 5.95
CA HIS A 99 -0.36 -11.69 4.92
C HIS A 99 0.21 -11.87 3.51
N PHE A 100 1.14 -11.02 3.09
CA PHE A 100 1.63 -10.97 1.71
C PHE A 100 2.74 -11.99 1.41
N LEU A 101 3.54 -12.36 2.42
CA LEU A 101 4.73 -13.20 2.26
C LEU A 101 4.56 -14.58 2.92
N GLY A 102 3.55 -14.74 3.77
CA GLY A 102 3.34 -15.99 4.52
C GLY A 102 4.36 -16.26 5.63
N HIS A 103 5.25 -15.32 5.92
CA HIS A 103 6.27 -15.44 6.95
C HIS A 103 6.60 -14.08 7.60
N ILE A 104 7.20 -14.11 8.80
CA ILE A 104 7.54 -12.91 9.57
C ILE A 104 9.05 -12.64 9.73
N HIS A 105 9.88 -13.28 8.90
CA HIS A 105 11.34 -13.15 8.93
C HIS A 105 11.89 -12.08 7.97
N GLY A 106 11.07 -11.09 7.60
CA GLY A 106 11.46 -10.07 6.63
C GLY A 106 12.68 -9.24 7.06
N GLY A 107 12.83 -9.02 8.37
CA GLY A 107 13.95 -8.27 8.96
C GLY A 107 15.33 -8.84 8.66
N GLU A 108 15.43 -10.18 8.55
CA GLU A 108 16.67 -10.89 8.25
C GLU A 108 16.93 -10.90 6.74
N HIS A 109 15.93 -11.32 5.97
CA HIS A 109 16.01 -11.43 4.51
C HIS A 109 16.23 -10.09 3.80
N PHE A 110 15.77 -8.97 4.37
CA PHE A 110 15.94 -7.64 3.78
C PHE A 110 17.41 -7.33 3.41
N TYR A 111 18.34 -7.65 4.30
CA TYR A 111 19.76 -7.39 4.06
C TYR A 111 20.41 -8.43 3.14
N GLU A 112 19.87 -9.65 3.09
CA GLU A 112 20.29 -10.66 2.12
C GLU A 112 19.92 -10.23 0.69
N HIS A 113 18.75 -9.66 0.51
CA HIS A 113 18.30 -9.10 -0.77
C HIS A 113 19.22 -7.95 -1.22
N ILE A 114 19.58 -7.02 -0.32
CA ILE A 114 20.56 -5.97 -0.62
C ILE A 114 21.91 -6.57 -1.04
N LYS A 115 22.43 -7.54 -0.26
CA LYS A 115 23.71 -8.18 -0.58
C LYS A 115 23.67 -8.92 -1.91
N LYS A 116 22.55 -9.55 -2.25
CA LYS A 116 22.34 -10.22 -3.54
C LYS A 116 22.34 -9.20 -4.68
N LEU A 117 21.59 -8.11 -4.54
CA LEU A 117 21.55 -7.01 -5.53
C LEU A 117 22.94 -6.41 -5.78
N LEU A 118 23.73 -6.18 -4.72
CA LEU A 118 25.08 -5.62 -4.83
C LEU A 118 26.09 -6.57 -5.52
N ARG A 119 25.79 -7.87 -5.60
CA ARG A 119 26.62 -8.87 -6.29
C ARG A 119 26.23 -9.07 -7.76
N GLU A 120 25.11 -8.48 -8.20
CA GLU A 120 24.69 -8.57 -9.59
C GLU A 120 25.67 -7.81 -10.50
N PRO A 121 25.97 -8.31 -11.71
CA PRO A 121 26.89 -7.64 -12.63
C PRO A 121 26.35 -6.28 -13.11
N VAL A 122 25.03 -6.16 -13.22
CA VAL A 122 24.32 -4.91 -13.56
C VAL A 122 23.15 -4.76 -12.57
N PRO A 123 23.38 -4.15 -11.40
CA PRO A 123 22.33 -3.97 -10.40
C PRO A 123 21.22 -3.03 -10.91
N SER A 124 19.97 -3.37 -10.65
CA SER A 124 18.83 -2.51 -11.01
C SER A 124 18.79 -1.24 -10.16
N GLU A 125 18.79 -0.08 -10.82
CA GLU A 125 18.70 1.23 -10.18
C GLU A 125 17.42 1.38 -9.33
N ALA A 126 16.28 0.89 -9.82
CA ALA A 126 15.02 0.98 -9.09
C ALA A 126 15.04 0.18 -7.79
N ARG A 127 15.53 -1.07 -7.83
CA ARG A 127 15.71 -1.88 -6.61
C ARG A 127 16.67 -1.21 -5.63
N ALA A 128 17.80 -0.69 -6.13
CA ALA A 128 18.77 0.01 -5.31
C ALA A 128 18.18 1.27 -4.66
N SER A 129 17.40 2.06 -5.41
CA SER A 129 16.73 3.27 -4.91
C SER A 129 15.73 2.93 -3.81
N CYS A 130 14.93 1.89 -4.00
CA CYS A 130 13.95 1.43 -3.01
C CYS A 130 14.61 1.10 -1.67
N TYR A 131 15.61 0.20 -1.70
CA TYR A 131 16.34 -0.20 -0.48
C TYR A 131 17.08 0.96 0.16
N TYR A 132 17.73 1.81 -0.64
CA TYR A 132 18.42 3.00 -0.15
C TYR A 132 17.45 3.94 0.59
N ARG A 133 16.26 4.20 0.02
CA ARG A 133 15.24 5.06 0.62
C ARG A 133 14.70 4.50 1.93
N MET A 134 14.43 3.20 1.98
CA MET A 134 13.99 2.54 3.22
C MET A 134 15.03 2.70 4.34
N LEU A 135 16.32 2.49 4.05
CA LEU A 135 17.41 2.71 5.01
C LEU A 135 17.51 4.19 5.44
N ARG A 136 17.37 5.12 4.49
CA ARG A 136 17.35 6.58 4.75
C ARG A 136 16.16 7.02 5.60
N PHE A 137 15.03 6.35 5.50
CA PHE A 137 13.86 6.56 6.38
C PHE A 137 13.93 5.75 7.68
N GLY A 138 15.11 5.20 7.98
CA GLY A 138 15.44 4.64 9.29
C GLY A 138 15.12 3.17 9.44
N TYR A 139 14.79 2.44 8.37
CA TYR A 139 14.63 0.99 8.45
C TYR A 139 15.88 0.34 9.09
N ALA A 140 15.68 -0.44 10.14
CA ALA A 140 16.74 -1.02 10.96
C ALA A 140 16.84 -2.54 10.77
N GLY A 141 15.72 -3.24 10.68
CA GLY A 141 15.63 -4.70 10.69
C GLY A 141 16.41 -5.29 11.87
N LYS A 142 17.22 -6.31 11.57
CA LYS A 142 18.10 -6.96 12.56
C LYS A 142 19.15 -6.05 13.23
N TYR A 143 19.56 -4.94 12.59
CA TYR A 143 20.53 -3.98 13.17
C TYR A 143 19.91 -2.99 14.16
N ARG A 144 18.72 -3.29 14.68
CA ARG A 144 18.16 -2.54 15.80
C ARG A 144 18.88 -2.86 17.12
N THR A 145 19.31 -4.11 17.27
CA THR A 145 20.01 -4.63 18.44
C THR A 145 21.48 -4.92 18.16
N GLU A 146 21.82 -5.17 16.89
CA GLU A 146 23.19 -5.35 16.41
C GLU A 146 23.78 -3.98 15.97
N GLY A 147 25.10 -3.82 16.02
CA GLY A 147 25.76 -2.55 15.66
C GLY A 147 25.44 -2.06 14.23
N ASP A 148 25.45 -0.74 14.03
CA ASP A 148 24.94 -0.09 12.80
C ASP A 148 25.95 -0.08 11.63
N ASP A 149 27.18 -0.56 11.83
CA ASP A 149 28.28 -0.39 10.87
C ASP A 149 28.02 -1.06 9.52
N GLU A 150 27.47 -2.28 9.53
CA GLU A 150 27.14 -3.01 8.30
C GLU A 150 25.97 -2.34 7.56
N ARG A 151 24.93 -1.90 8.29
CA ARG A 151 23.80 -1.16 7.70
C ARG A 151 24.28 0.12 7.02
N LEU A 152 25.14 0.89 7.67
CA LEU A 152 25.73 2.11 7.13
C LEU A 152 26.66 1.83 5.93
N SER A 153 27.39 0.71 5.95
CA SER A 153 28.20 0.26 4.82
C SER A 153 27.34 -0.09 3.60
N LEU A 154 26.29 -0.89 3.79
CA LEU A 154 25.36 -1.28 2.73
C LEU A 154 24.61 -0.05 2.18
N MET A 155 24.19 0.88 3.03
CA MET A 155 23.56 2.13 2.59
C MET A 155 24.50 2.97 1.72
N ARG A 156 25.82 3.02 2.03
CA ARG A 156 26.81 3.72 1.19
C ARG A 156 27.01 3.03 -0.16
N GLN A 157 27.09 1.70 -0.19
CA GLN A 157 27.22 0.93 -1.43
C GLN A 157 25.98 1.09 -2.33
N LEU A 158 24.78 1.09 -1.75
CA LEU A 158 23.56 1.39 -2.49
C LEU A 158 23.58 2.81 -3.07
N LYS A 159 24.06 3.80 -2.30
CA LYS A 159 24.19 5.19 -2.78
C LYS A 159 25.08 5.28 -4.03
N THR A 160 26.17 4.52 -4.10
CA THR A 160 27.08 4.55 -5.27
C THR A 160 26.46 4.01 -6.55
N LEU A 161 25.39 3.22 -6.46
CA LEU A 161 24.64 2.72 -7.61
C LEU A 161 23.60 3.74 -8.13
N LEU A 162 23.34 4.80 -7.39
CA LEU A 162 22.34 5.80 -7.74
C LEU A 162 23.00 7.01 -8.40
N PRO A 163 22.38 7.61 -9.43
CA PRO A 163 22.87 8.83 -10.01
C PRO A 163 22.92 9.93 -8.93
N GLU A 164 23.99 10.74 -8.94
CA GLU A 164 24.12 11.96 -8.16
C GLU A 164 22.98 12.92 -8.53
N HIS A 165 21.81 12.77 -7.89
CA HIS A 165 20.71 13.70 -8.07
C HIS A 165 21.03 14.99 -7.28
N SER A 166 21.79 15.88 -7.92
CA SER A 166 21.95 17.28 -7.50
C SER A 166 20.67 18.06 -7.77
N ALA A 167 19.56 17.71 -7.09
CA ALA A 167 18.39 18.57 -7.11
C ALA A 167 18.64 19.75 -6.13
N PRO A 168 18.59 21.02 -6.57
CA PRO A 168 18.68 22.15 -5.66
C PRO A 168 17.49 22.11 -4.67
N LEU A 169 17.79 22.31 -3.38
CA LEU A 169 16.86 22.28 -2.24
C LEU A 169 15.62 23.20 -2.36
N ASN A 170 15.54 24.01 -3.40
CA ASN A 170 14.50 25.04 -3.59
C ASN A 170 13.36 24.61 -4.52
N THR A 171 13.24 23.33 -4.86
CA THR A 171 12.07 22.85 -5.61
C THR A 171 10.87 22.77 -4.65
N PRO A 172 9.77 23.50 -4.90
CA PRO A 172 8.58 23.37 -4.08
C PRO A 172 8.10 21.93 -4.12
N VAL A 173 8.00 21.29 -2.95
CA VAL A 173 7.46 19.94 -2.82
C VAL A 173 5.98 20.02 -3.17
N LEU A 174 5.65 19.72 -4.42
CA LEU A 174 4.26 19.52 -4.84
C LEU A 174 3.79 18.22 -4.18
N ILE A 175 3.09 18.36 -3.06
CA ILE A 175 2.36 17.26 -2.43
C ILE A 175 1.18 16.93 -3.35
N ARG A 176 1.42 16.05 -4.32
CA ARG A 176 0.34 15.45 -5.09
C ARG A 176 -0.36 14.48 -4.15
N ARG A 177 -1.37 14.96 -3.43
CA ARG A 177 -2.25 14.08 -2.65
C ARG A 177 -2.86 13.08 -3.64
N SER A 178 -2.42 11.82 -3.57
CA SER A 178 -3.10 10.72 -4.20
C SER A 178 -4.52 10.69 -3.62
N ARG A 179 -5.51 11.12 -4.41
CA ARG A 179 -6.91 10.93 -4.04
C ARG A 179 -7.21 9.45 -4.28
N HIS A 180 -6.98 8.65 -3.25
CA HIS A 180 -7.55 7.31 -3.17
C HIS A 180 -9.07 7.47 -3.34
N LYS A 181 -9.59 6.99 -4.47
CA LYS A 181 -11.02 7.01 -4.74
C LYS A 181 -11.62 5.89 -3.91
N THR A 182 -12.08 6.22 -2.70
CA THR A 182 -12.97 5.31 -1.98
C THR A 182 -14.17 5.03 -2.88
N PRO A 183 -14.53 3.74 -3.13
CA PRO A 183 -15.67 3.43 -3.96
C PRO A 183 -16.91 4.10 -3.34
N PHE A 184 -17.69 4.80 -4.17
CA PHE A 184 -18.82 5.64 -3.72
C PHE A 184 -19.80 4.88 -2.79
N TRP A 185 -19.94 3.57 -2.99
CA TRP A 185 -20.76 2.67 -2.18
C TRP A 185 -20.36 2.58 -0.70
N GLN A 186 -19.09 2.78 -0.37
CA GLN A 186 -18.62 2.74 1.03
C GLN A 186 -18.89 4.05 1.77
N ARG A 187 -19.21 5.12 1.05
CA ARG A 187 -19.32 6.47 1.61
C ARG A 187 -20.77 6.84 1.99
N TRP A 188 -21.77 6.10 1.51
CA TRP A 188 -23.20 6.41 1.70
C TRP A 188 -24.04 5.12 1.92
N PRO A 189 -23.80 4.33 2.98
CA PRO A 189 -24.59 3.12 3.26
C PRO A 189 -26.10 3.41 3.38
N TRP A 190 -26.46 4.59 3.86
CA TRP A 190 -27.84 5.04 4.03
C TRP A 190 -28.61 5.22 2.72
N LEU A 191 -27.95 5.56 1.60
CA LEU A 191 -28.63 5.70 0.31
C LEU A 191 -29.08 4.36 -0.24
N ILE A 192 -28.25 3.33 -0.09
CA ILE A 192 -28.55 1.96 -0.53
C ILE A 192 -29.74 1.43 0.27
N CYS A 193 -29.72 1.61 1.60
CA CYS A 193 -30.84 1.25 2.47
C CYS A 193 -32.13 1.99 2.08
N SER A 194 -32.05 3.29 1.75
CA SER A 194 -33.22 4.06 1.33
C SER A 194 -33.81 3.58 0.00
N GLY A 195 -32.96 3.23 -0.97
CA GLY A 195 -33.40 2.74 -2.28
C GLY A 195 -34.10 1.38 -2.19
N VAL A 196 -33.55 0.46 -1.39
CA VAL A 196 -34.15 -0.87 -1.15
C VAL A 196 -35.50 -0.73 -0.44
N PHE A 197 -35.61 0.16 0.55
CA PHE A 197 -36.86 0.41 1.26
C PHE A 197 -37.96 0.94 0.34
N ILE A 198 -37.64 1.91 -0.52
CA ILE A 198 -38.60 2.48 -1.49
C ILE A 198 -39.08 1.39 -2.48
N ALA A 199 -38.18 0.54 -2.98
CA ALA A 199 -38.55 -0.54 -3.89
C ALA A 199 -39.54 -1.54 -3.26
N ILE A 200 -39.34 -1.88 -1.98
CA ILE A 200 -40.24 -2.76 -1.23
C ILE A 200 -41.64 -2.13 -1.09
N VAL A 201 -41.71 -0.84 -0.76
CA VAL A 201 -42.99 -0.11 -0.62
C VAL A 201 -43.74 -0.04 -1.95
N ILE A 202 -43.04 0.17 -3.08
CA ILE A 202 -43.68 0.18 -4.39
C ILE A 202 -44.22 -1.20 -4.74
N ALA A 203 -43.46 -2.27 -4.46
CA ALA A 203 -43.89 -3.64 -4.71
C ALA A 203 -45.15 -4.01 -3.91
N THR A 204 -45.24 -3.60 -2.63
CA THR A 204 -46.43 -3.86 -1.81
C THR A 204 -47.66 -3.11 -2.31
N ILE A 205 -47.50 -1.87 -2.79
CA ILE A 205 -48.61 -1.10 -3.39
C ILE A 205 -49.12 -1.78 -4.66
N ILE A 206 -48.23 -2.23 -5.54
CA ILE A 206 -48.60 -2.91 -6.78
C ILE A 206 -49.34 -4.21 -6.49
N ILE A 207 -48.83 -5.03 -5.56
CA ILE A 207 -49.46 -6.29 -5.17
C ILE A 207 -50.84 -6.04 -4.55
N ASN A 208 -50.97 -5.05 -3.67
CA ASN A 208 -52.24 -4.72 -3.04
C ASN A 208 -53.26 -4.20 -4.06
N GLY A 209 -52.84 -3.34 -5.00
CA GLY A 209 -53.69 -2.87 -6.10
C GLY A 209 -54.15 -4.01 -7.01
N HIS A 210 -53.27 -4.95 -7.32
CA HIS A 210 -53.61 -6.14 -8.09
C HIS A 210 -54.59 -7.06 -7.34
N LEU A 211 -54.45 -7.18 -6.01
CA LEU A 211 -55.38 -7.92 -5.16
C LEU A 211 -56.79 -7.30 -5.19
N HIS A 212 -56.88 -5.97 -5.04
CA HIS A 212 -58.15 -5.24 -5.13
C HIS A 212 -58.79 -5.33 -6.52
N TYR A 213 -58.00 -5.31 -7.59
CA TYR A 213 -58.49 -5.49 -8.96
C TYR A 213 -59.08 -6.90 -9.17
N LEU A 214 -58.44 -7.93 -8.65
CA LEU A 214 -58.94 -9.30 -8.72
C LEU A 214 -60.23 -9.47 -7.91
N VAL A 215 -60.29 -8.94 -6.69
CA VAL A 215 -61.51 -9.01 -5.86
C VAL A 215 -62.67 -8.24 -6.49
N GLY A 216 -62.41 -7.09 -7.12
CA GLY A 216 -63.43 -6.30 -7.84
C GLY A 216 -64.04 -7.03 -9.03
N LYS A 217 -63.28 -7.89 -9.73
CA LYS A 217 -63.80 -8.73 -10.81
C LYS A 217 -64.65 -9.90 -10.33
N TRP A 218 -64.44 -10.37 -9.11
CA TRP A 218 -65.24 -11.45 -8.49
C TRP A 218 -66.55 -10.95 -7.87
N CYS A 219 -66.69 -9.63 -7.64
CA CYS A 219 -67.87 -8.99 -7.05
C CYS A 219 -68.75 -8.27 -8.10
N ILE A 220 -68.97 -8.88 -9.27
CA ILE A 220 -70.05 -8.45 -10.17
C ILE A 220 -71.25 -9.36 -9.90
N PRO A 221 -72.35 -8.86 -9.30
CA PRO A 221 -73.55 -9.65 -9.08
C PRO A 221 -74.24 -9.90 -10.42
N GLY A 222 -74.59 -11.16 -10.68
CA GLY A 222 -75.60 -11.52 -11.67
C GLY A 222 -77.00 -11.22 -11.16
#